data_AF-A0A4R4SCN9-F1
#
_entry.id   AF-A0A4R4SCN9-F1
#
_cell.length_a   1.000
_cell.length_b   1.000
_cell.length_c   1.000
_cell.angle_alpha   90.00
_cell.angle_beta   90.00
_cell.angle_gamma   90.00
#
_symmetry.space_group_name_H-M   'P 1'
#
loop_
_entity.id
_entity.type
_entity.pdbx_description
1 polymer ?
#
loop_
_entity_poly.entity_id
_entity_poly.type
_entity_poly.pdbx_seq_one_letter_code
_entity_poly.pdbx_strand_id
1 'polypeptide(L)'
;MPPPQNLLRRLYTEPPEKFVATRDAAVAEARRSGDPATAREIARLRRPTVAAWLVNLLALRRPELVADLTQLAEALRCAQRDLRGPRLRELSAQRRAAVAALVAEARRLAADAEGGPPAGKLPLGEVEATLNAALSDTEVAGQVRSGRLLRAASYAGFGEVPRPQLRLVTGGEKQP
;
A
#
# COMPACT_ATOMS: atom_id res chain seq x y z
N MET A 1 15.59 9.80 15.37
CA MET A 1 15.24 10.62 14.19
C MET A 1 14.46 9.72 13.22
N PRO A 2 13.37 10.18 12.59
CA PRO A 2 12.71 9.39 11.57
C PRO A 2 13.64 9.16 10.36
N PRO A 3 13.56 8.01 9.68
CA PRO A 3 14.41 7.74 8.52
C PRO A 3 14.19 8.76 7.39
N PRO A 4 15.23 9.08 6.59
CA PRO A 4 15.13 10.07 5.51
C PRO A 4 14.01 9.73 4.52
N GLN A 5 13.23 10.74 4.10
CA GLN A 5 12.08 10.53 3.19
C GLN A 5 12.50 9.90 1.84
N ASN A 6 13.69 10.25 1.33
CA ASN A 6 14.25 9.66 0.12
C ASN A 6 14.51 8.15 0.25
N LEU A 7 14.96 7.68 1.42
CA LEU A 7 15.16 6.26 1.69
C LEU A 7 13.81 5.52 1.72
N LEU A 8 12.81 6.10 2.39
CA LEU A 8 11.47 5.51 2.43
C LEU A 8 10.85 5.42 1.04
N ARG A 9 10.96 6.48 0.24
CA ARG A 9 10.51 6.46 -1.16
C ARG A 9 11.22 5.37 -1.97
N ARG A 10 12.53 5.19 -1.79
CA ARG A 10 13.27 4.11 -2.46
C ARG A 10 12.75 2.75 -2.03
N LEU A 11 12.69 2.47 -0.73
CA LEU A 11 12.24 1.19 -0.19
C LEU A 11 10.83 0.82 -0.66
N TYR A 12 9.88 1.76 -0.66
CA TYR A 12 8.50 1.49 -1.05
C TYR A 12 8.22 1.62 -2.55
N THR A 13 9.22 2.00 -3.37
CA THR A 13 9.12 1.91 -4.85
C THR A 13 9.85 0.70 -5.43
N GLU A 14 10.75 0.05 -4.67
CA GLU A 14 11.36 -1.21 -5.09
C GLU A 14 10.36 -2.39 -4.98
N PRO A 15 10.47 -3.40 -5.87
CA PRO A 15 9.67 -4.62 -5.76
C PRO A 15 9.73 -5.24 -4.36
N PRO A 16 8.62 -5.80 -3.83
CA PRO A 16 8.56 -6.37 -2.49
C PRO A 16 9.67 -7.40 -2.21
N GLU A 17 10.04 -8.20 -3.20
CA GLU A 17 11.09 -9.21 -3.11
C GLU A 17 12.47 -8.59 -2.84
N LYS A 18 12.74 -7.38 -3.35
CA LYS A 18 13.98 -6.63 -3.14
C LYS A 18 13.98 -5.82 -1.84
N PHE A 19 12.80 -5.54 -1.27
CA PHE A 19 12.63 -4.68 -0.09
C PHE A 19 13.55 -5.03 1.07
N VAL A 20 13.62 -6.32 1.43
CA VAL A 20 14.38 -6.78 2.61
C VAL A 20 15.87 -6.53 2.41
N ALA A 21 16.41 -6.87 1.24
CA ALA A 21 17.81 -6.66 0.91
C ALA A 21 18.18 -5.16 0.98
N THR A 22 17.35 -4.29 0.39
CA THR A 22 17.58 -2.84 0.40
C THR A 22 17.43 -2.25 1.80
N ARG A 23 16.48 -2.73 2.61
CA ARG A 23 16.34 -2.32 4.01
C ARG A 23 17.58 -2.69 4.80
N ASP A 24 18.06 -3.92 4.66
CA ASP A 24 19.19 -4.42 5.44
C ASP A 24 20.50 -3.71 5.04
N ALA A 25 20.69 -3.40 3.75
CA ALA A 25 21.78 -2.55 3.29
C ALA A 25 21.72 -1.13 3.89
N ALA A 26 20.53 -0.53 3.95
CA ALA A 26 20.33 0.79 4.56
C ALA A 26 20.56 0.79 6.08
N VAL A 27 20.18 -0.29 6.77
CA VAL A 27 20.49 -0.51 8.20
C VAL A 27 21.99 -0.57 8.41
N ALA A 28 22.72 -1.32 7.58
CA ALA A 28 24.17 -1.44 7.67
C ALA A 28 24.88 -0.10 7.42
N GLU A 29 24.41 0.69 6.44
CA GLU A 29 24.93 2.03 6.16
C GLU A 29 24.72 2.99 7.34
N ALA A 30 23.51 3.02 7.91
CA ALA A 30 23.23 3.86 9.07
C ALA A 30 24.10 3.50 10.30
N ARG A 31 24.37 2.20 10.51
CA ARG A 31 25.31 1.75 11.57
C ARG A 31 26.75 2.21 11.29
N ARG A 32 27.22 2.06 10.04
CA ARG A 32 28.57 2.53 9.64
C ARG A 32 28.73 4.03 9.78
N SER A 33 27.65 4.78 9.56
CA SER A 33 27.60 6.24 9.73
C SER A 33 27.45 6.70 11.19
N GLY A 34 27.48 5.77 12.17
CA GLY A 34 27.37 6.12 13.59
C GLY A 34 25.96 6.50 14.05
N ASP A 35 24.91 6.19 13.28
CA ASP A 35 23.51 6.46 13.63
C ASP A 35 22.71 5.17 13.95
N PRO A 36 22.91 4.59 15.14
CA PRO A 36 22.22 3.38 15.54
C PRO A 36 20.71 3.61 15.76
N ALA A 37 20.27 4.84 16.01
CA ALA A 37 18.87 5.17 16.20
C ALA A 37 18.11 5.06 14.87
N THR A 38 18.62 5.68 13.81
CA THR A 38 18.04 5.57 12.46
C THR A 38 18.12 4.12 11.95
N ALA A 39 19.22 3.41 12.24
CA ALA A 39 19.32 1.99 11.89
C ALA A 39 18.19 1.13 12.51
N ARG A 40 17.81 1.39 13.76
CA ARG A 40 16.69 0.71 14.43
C ARG A 40 15.35 1.03 13.77
N GLU A 41 15.13 2.29 13.41
CA GLU A 41 13.91 2.71 12.74
C GLU A 41 13.78 2.11 11.33
N ILE A 42 14.87 2.05 10.56
CA ILE A 42 14.88 1.38 9.25
C ILE A 42 14.59 -0.11 9.42
N ALA A 43 15.18 -0.78 10.42
CA ALA A 43 14.99 -2.21 10.65
C ALA A 43 13.53 -2.58 11.00
N ARG A 44 12.76 -1.64 11.58
CA ARG A 44 11.33 -1.81 11.89
C ARG A 44 10.43 -1.72 10.66
N LEU A 45 10.93 -1.20 9.53
CA LEU A 45 10.16 -1.11 8.30
C LEU A 45 9.81 -2.50 7.78
N ARG A 46 8.54 -2.65 7.40
CA ARG A 46 7.98 -3.92 6.94
C ARG A 46 7.81 -3.90 5.43
N ARG A 47 8.05 -5.07 4.83
CA ARG A 47 7.80 -5.34 3.43
C ARG A 47 6.30 -5.20 3.12
N PRO A 48 5.89 -4.40 2.12
CA PRO A 48 4.50 -4.34 1.67
C PRO A 48 4.08 -5.61 0.92
N THR A 49 2.79 -5.91 0.86
CA THR A 49 2.26 -6.88 -0.12
C THR A 49 2.41 -6.33 -1.54
N VAL A 50 2.29 -7.20 -2.57
CA VAL A 50 2.35 -6.74 -3.97
C VAL A 50 1.25 -5.72 -4.27
N ALA A 51 0.02 -5.94 -3.80
CA ALA A 51 -1.07 -4.97 -3.98
C ALA A 51 -0.74 -3.61 -3.32
N ALA A 52 -0.22 -3.63 -2.10
CA ALA A 52 0.17 -2.41 -1.40
C ALA A 52 1.34 -1.69 -2.08
N TRP A 53 2.31 -2.43 -2.60
CA TRP A 53 3.41 -1.88 -3.40
C TRP A 53 2.91 -1.18 -4.66
N LEU A 54 1.97 -1.77 -5.40
CA LEU A 54 1.37 -1.14 -6.58
C LEU A 54 0.70 0.20 -6.24
N VAL A 55 -0.01 0.28 -5.12
CA VAL A 55 -0.63 1.53 -4.65
C VAL A 55 0.44 2.53 -4.18
N ASN A 56 1.49 2.07 -3.51
CA ASN A 56 2.62 2.92 -3.11
C ASN A 56 3.35 3.48 -4.34
N LEU A 57 3.49 2.70 -5.42
CA LEU A 57 4.05 3.20 -6.69
C LEU A 57 3.23 4.37 -7.23
N LEU A 58 1.90 4.26 -7.26
CA LEU A 58 1.03 5.37 -7.66
C LEU A 58 1.27 6.60 -6.78
N ALA A 59 1.22 6.46 -5.45
CA ALA A 59 1.39 7.58 -4.54
C ALA A 59 2.77 8.24 -4.61
N LEU A 60 3.84 7.46 -4.87
CA LEU A 60 5.21 7.94 -4.85
C LEU A 60 5.74 8.39 -6.22
N ARG A 61 5.17 7.87 -7.33
CA ARG A 61 5.60 8.17 -8.71
C ARG A 61 4.59 9.01 -9.48
N ARG A 62 3.31 8.94 -9.11
CA ARG A 62 2.18 9.65 -9.71
C ARG A 62 1.30 10.32 -8.64
N PRO A 63 1.87 11.12 -7.71
CA PRO A 63 1.10 11.75 -6.64
C PRO A 63 -0.05 12.61 -7.16
N GLU A 64 0.07 13.17 -8.36
CA GLU A 64 -0.96 13.91 -9.07
C GLU A 64 -2.24 13.09 -9.28
N LEU A 65 -2.13 11.82 -9.69
CA LEU A 65 -3.31 10.98 -9.93
C LEU A 65 -4.01 10.59 -8.63
N VAL A 66 -3.25 10.47 -7.53
CA VAL A 66 -3.82 10.22 -6.19
C VAL A 66 -4.51 11.48 -5.64
N ALA A 67 -3.98 12.67 -5.96
CA ALA A 67 -4.62 13.93 -5.63
C ALA A 67 -5.96 14.09 -6.37
N ASP A 68 -6.00 13.78 -7.67
CA ASP A 68 -7.23 13.81 -8.48
C ASP A 68 -8.30 12.86 -7.91
N LEU A 69 -7.91 11.66 -7.48
CA LEU A 69 -8.82 10.73 -6.80
C LEU A 69 -9.40 11.33 -5.51
N THR A 70 -8.60 12.06 -4.74
CA THR A 70 -9.06 12.74 -3.51
C THR A 70 -10.06 13.85 -3.84
N GLN A 71 -9.82 14.63 -4.91
CA GLN A 71 -10.74 15.68 -5.34
C GLN A 71 -12.08 15.10 -5.79
N LEU A 72 -12.05 13.99 -6.54
CA LEU A 72 -13.26 13.27 -6.94
C LEU A 72 -14.05 12.74 -5.74
N ALA A 73 -13.36 12.23 -4.71
CA ALA A 73 -13.99 11.80 -3.46
C ALA A 73 -14.78 12.94 -2.79
N GLU A 74 -14.21 14.16 -2.75
CA GLU A 74 -14.89 15.30 -2.17
C GLU A 74 -16.09 15.75 -3.02
N ALA A 75 -15.95 15.78 -4.35
CA ALA A 75 -17.05 16.10 -5.25
C ALA A 75 -18.23 15.13 -5.09
N LEU A 76 -17.95 13.83 -4.91
CA LEU A 76 -18.96 12.81 -4.62
C LEU A 76 -19.67 13.08 -3.29
N ARG A 77 -18.92 13.34 -2.20
CA ARG A 77 -19.50 13.66 -0.89
C ARG A 77 -20.37 14.91 -0.93
N CYS A 78 -19.93 15.97 -1.61
CA CYS A 78 -20.72 17.19 -1.83
C CYS A 78 -22.02 16.89 -2.58
N ALA A 79 -21.96 16.16 -3.70
CA ALA A 79 -23.15 15.84 -4.47
C ALA A 79 -24.14 14.92 -3.73
N GLN A 80 -23.64 14.05 -2.84
CA GLN A 80 -24.46 13.22 -1.96
C GLN A 80 -25.19 14.06 -0.91
N ARG A 81 -24.49 14.98 -0.24
CA ARG A 81 -25.09 15.91 0.73
C ARG A 81 -26.18 16.80 0.11
N ASP A 82 -25.96 17.25 -1.11
CA ASP A 82 -26.89 18.13 -1.83
C ASP A 82 -28.01 17.37 -2.58
N LEU A 83 -28.06 16.03 -2.48
CA LEU A 83 -29.04 15.15 -3.14
C LEU A 83 -29.16 15.36 -4.67
N ARG A 84 -28.05 15.67 -5.34
CA ARG A 84 -28.04 15.98 -6.80
C ARG A 84 -27.98 14.72 -7.66
N GLY A 85 -29.12 14.07 -7.87
CA GLY A 85 -29.24 12.80 -8.61
C GLY A 85 -28.51 12.73 -9.97
N PRO A 86 -28.73 13.67 -10.91
CA PRO A 86 -28.01 13.67 -12.19
C PRO A 86 -26.49 13.81 -12.03
N ARG A 87 -26.05 14.71 -11.14
CA ARG A 87 -24.63 14.94 -10.84
C ARG A 87 -23.97 13.71 -10.22
N LEU A 88 -24.69 12.97 -9.39
CA LEU A 88 -24.20 11.70 -8.81
C LEU A 88 -23.94 10.64 -9.87
N ARG A 89 -24.79 10.56 -10.91
CA ARG A 89 -24.56 9.61 -12.02
C ARG A 89 -23.31 9.96 -12.81
N GLU A 90 -23.11 11.23 -13.14
CA GLU A 90 -21.90 11.72 -13.80
C GLU A 90 -20.63 11.41 -12.99
N LEU A 91 -20.63 11.78 -11.70
CA LEU A 91 -19.50 11.54 -10.81
C LEU A 91 -19.23 10.04 -10.59
N SER A 92 -20.27 9.21 -10.59
CA SER A 92 -20.13 7.75 -10.52
C SER A 92 -19.46 7.17 -11.77
N ALA A 93 -19.76 7.70 -12.95
CA ALA A 93 -19.07 7.32 -14.19
C ALA A 93 -17.60 7.78 -14.17
N GLN A 94 -17.34 9.02 -13.74
CA GLN A 94 -15.98 9.54 -13.55
C GLN A 94 -15.17 8.71 -12.56
N ARG A 95 -15.79 8.25 -11.46
CA ARG A 95 -15.18 7.35 -10.48
C ARG A 95 -14.68 6.07 -11.13
N ARG A 96 -15.52 5.38 -11.91
CA ARG A 96 -15.12 4.13 -12.58
C ARG A 96 -13.96 4.36 -13.54
N ALA A 97 -14.02 5.44 -14.32
CA ALA A 97 -12.95 5.78 -15.27
C ALA A 97 -11.63 6.11 -14.56
N ALA A 98 -11.66 6.91 -13.50
CA ALA A 98 -10.48 7.29 -12.73
C ALA A 98 -9.80 6.08 -12.07
N VAL A 99 -10.60 5.19 -11.46
CA VAL A 99 -10.08 3.95 -10.86
C VAL A 99 -9.47 3.03 -11.91
N ALA A 100 -10.13 2.84 -13.05
CA ALA A 100 -9.59 2.03 -14.15
C ALA A 100 -8.26 2.59 -14.69
N ALA A 101 -8.16 3.91 -14.84
CA ALA A 101 -6.93 4.59 -15.27
C ALA A 101 -5.78 4.39 -14.27
N LEU A 102 -6.05 4.52 -12.97
CA LEU A 102 -5.06 4.27 -11.90
C LEU A 102 -4.60 2.82 -11.88
N VAL A 103 -5.49 1.85 -12.08
CA VAL A 103 -5.13 0.42 -12.16
C VAL A 103 -4.24 0.15 -13.37
N ALA A 104 -4.57 0.74 -14.53
CA ALA A 104 -3.74 0.65 -15.73
C ALA A 104 -2.35 1.28 -15.51
N GLU A 105 -2.28 2.45 -14.87
CA GLU A 105 -1.01 3.10 -14.55
C GLU A 105 -0.19 2.29 -13.53
N ALA A 106 -0.82 1.69 -12.52
CA ALA A 106 -0.14 0.80 -11.58
C ALA A 106 0.50 -0.39 -12.30
N ARG A 107 -0.20 -0.99 -13.27
CA ARG A 107 0.35 -2.06 -14.12
C ARG A 107 1.54 -1.57 -14.93
N ARG A 108 1.47 -0.36 -15.50
CA ARG A 108 2.57 0.24 -16.27
C ARG A 108 3.80 0.48 -15.39
N LEU A 109 3.62 1.08 -14.22
CA LEU A 109 4.69 1.31 -13.25
C LEU A 109 5.33 0.02 -12.75
N ALA A 110 4.54 -1.05 -12.59
CA ALA A 110 5.05 -2.36 -12.23
C ALA A 110 5.90 -3.00 -13.33
N ALA A 111 5.52 -2.81 -14.60
CA ALA A 111 6.28 -3.29 -15.75
C ALA A 111 7.62 -2.54 -15.91
N ASP A 112 7.66 -1.25 -15.57
CA ASP A 112 8.88 -0.43 -15.56
C ASP A 112 9.82 -0.79 -14.38
N ALA A 113 9.33 -1.52 -13.37
CA ALA A 113 10.11 -1.87 -12.19
C ALA A 113 10.95 -3.13 -12.44
N GLU A 114 12.28 -2.97 -12.48
CA GLU A 114 13.21 -4.07 -12.66
C GLU A 114 13.09 -5.11 -11.53
N GLY A 115 12.87 -6.37 -11.90
CA GLY A 115 12.64 -7.47 -10.95
C GLY A 115 11.28 -7.40 -10.25
N GLY A 116 10.33 -6.65 -10.81
CA GLY A 116 8.92 -6.66 -10.39
C GLY A 116 8.24 -8.01 -10.68
N PRO A 117 7.12 -8.31 -10.00
CA PRO A 117 6.33 -9.51 -10.28
C PRO A 117 5.84 -9.55 -11.74
N PRO A 118 5.70 -10.74 -12.35
CA PRO A 118 5.16 -10.86 -13.70
C PRO A 118 3.77 -10.24 -13.84
N ALA A 119 3.50 -9.58 -14.97
CA ALA A 119 2.25 -8.86 -15.20
C ALA A 119 0.98 -9.69 -14.95
N GLY A 120 1.00 -10.99 -15.29
CA GLY A 120 -0.13 -11.91 -15.07
C GLY A 120 -0.36 -12.33 -13.61
N LYS A 121 0.54 -11.99 -12.69
CA LYS A 121 0.44 -12.29 -11.25
C LYS A 121 0.14 -11.05 -10.39
N LEU A 122 -0.10 -9.90 -11.03
CA LEU A 122 -0.41 -8.67 -10.31
C LEU A 122 -1.82 -8.74 -9.71
N PRO A 123 -2.00 -8.48 -8.40
CA PRO A 123 -3.30 -8.48 -7.73
C PRO A 123 -4.09 -7.19 -8.02
N LEU A 124 -4.39 -6.92 -9.29
CA LEU A 124 -5.03 -5.66 -9.71
C LEU A 124 -6.43 -5.45 -9.11
N GLY A 125 -7.16 -6.52 -8.80
CA GLY A 125 -8.45 -6.43 -8.11
C GLY A 125 -8.31 -5.87 -6.68
N GLU A 126 -7.24 -6.22 -5.95
CA GLU A 126 -6.98 -5.66 -4.61
C GLU A 126 -6.55 -4.19 -4.67
N VAL A 127 -5.84 -3.80 -5.74
CA VAL A 127 -5.49 -2.41 -6.01
C VAL A 127 -6.76 -1.60 -6.26
N GLU A 128 -7.62 -2.07 -7.16
CA GLU A 128 -8.93 -1.46 -7.44
C GLU A 128 -9.78 -1.31 -6.17
N ALA A 129 -9.86 -2.37 -5.36
CA ALA A 129 -10.62 -2.36 -4.10
C ALA A 129 -10.06 -1.32 -3.11
N THR A 130 -8.73 -1.20 -3.00
CA THR A 130 -8.08 -0.19 -2.13
C THR A 130 -8.38 1.23 -2.62
N LEU A 131 -8.31 1.49 -3.93
CA LEU A 131 -8.62 2.80 -4.52
C LEU A 131 -10.10 3.17 -4.30
N ASN A 132 -11.00 2.20 -4.43
CA ASN A 132 -12.42 2.38 -4.12
C ASN A 132 -12.68 2.66 -2.63
N ALA A 133 -11.95 2.00 -1.73
CA ALA A 133 -12.00 2.29 -0.31
C ALA A 133 -11.52 3.72 -0.01
N ALA A 134 -10.42 4.16 -0.63
CA ALA A 134 -9.89 5.52 -0.49
C ALA A 134 -10.86 6.62 -0.97
N LEU A 135 -11.71 6.32 -1.96
CA LEU A 135 -12.76 7.26 -2.39
C LEU A 135 -13.86 7.44 -1.34
N SER A 136 -14.12 6.41 -0.54
CA SER A 136 -15.21 6.39 0.44
C SER A 136 -14.75 6.77 1.85
N ASP A 137 -13.48 6.57 2.17
CA ASP A 137 -12.91 6.72 3.50
C ASP A 137 -11.66 7.64 3.47
N THR A 138 -11.74 8.74 4.19
CA THR A 138 -10.66 9.74 4.29
C THR A 138 -9.42 9.22 5.00
N GLU A 139 -9.55 8.27 5.93
CA GLU A 139 -8.42 7.63 6.59
C GLU A 139 -7.67 6.75 5.60
N VAL A 140 -8.39 5.92 4.84
CA VAL A 140 -7.80 5.10 3.76
C VAL A 140 -7.13 5.99 2.71
N ALA A 141 -7.76 7.10 2.32
CA ALA A 141 -7.14 8.08 1.42
C ALA A 141 -5.83 8.65 1.97
N GLY A 142 -5.77 8.94 3.28
CA GLY A 142 -4.55 9.36 3.96
C GLY A 142 -3.44 8.31 3.91
N GLN A 143 -3.78 7.04 4.14
CA GLN A 143 -2.85 5.91 4.05
C GLN A 143 -2.32 5.69 2.63
N VAL A 144 -3.19 5.80 1.60
CA VAL A 144 -2.77 5.75 0.19
C VAL A 144 -1.80 6.89 -0.13
N ARG A 145 -2.15 8.13 0.22
CA ARG A 145 -1.30 9.31 -0.03
C ARG A 145 0.06 9.23 0.65
N SER A 146 0.18 8.53 1.78
CA SER A 146 1.46 8.39 2.46
C SER A 146 2.48 7.56 1.66
N GLY A 147 2.02 6.73 0.72
CA GLY A 147 2.86 5.84 -0.08
C GLY A 147 3.58 4.78 0.76
N ARG A 148 2.99 4.38 1.90
CA ARG A 148 3.59 3.43 2.87
C ARG A 148 2.60 2.33 3.28
N LEU A 149 1.65 1.99 2.43
CA LEU A 149 0.74 0.89 2.67
C LEU A 149 1.52 -0.41 2.81
N LEU A 150 1.16 -1.20 3.83
CA LEU A 150 1.73 -2.53 4.04
C LEU A 150 0.83 -3.63 3.47
N ARG A 151 -0.48 -3.40 3.41
CA ARG A 151 -1.49 -4.30 2.85
C ARG A 151 -2.57 -3.50 2.13
N ALA A 152 -3.32 -4.16 1.25
CA ALA A 152 -4.50 -3.58 0.61
C ALA A 152 -5.57 -3.23 1.67
N ALA A 153 -6.26 -2.09 1.49
CA ALA A 153 -7.24 -1.61 2.46
C ALA A 153 -8.48 -2.52 2.51
N SER A 154 -8.89 -3.09 1.38
CA SER A 154 -9.98 -4.08 1.33
C SER A 154 -9.64 -5.39 2.03
N TYR A 155 -8.35 -5.72 2.19
CA TYR A 155 -7.90 -6.89 2.95
C TYR A 155 -7.88 -6.62 4.46
N ALA A 156 -7.89 -5.34 4.88
CA ALA A 156 -7.97 -4.95 6.28
C ALA A 156 -9.42 -4.74 6.78
N GLY A 157 -10.41 -4.70 5.87
CA GLY A 157 -11.83 -4.74 6.22
C GLY A 157 -12.30 -6.18 6.43
N PHE A 158 -12.38 -6.59 7.71
CA PHE A 158 -12.70 -7.95 8.19
C PHE A 158 -11.57 -8.98 8.08
N GLY A 159 -10.62 -8.87 9.02
CA GLY A 159 -9.65 -9.91 9.27
C GLY A 159 -8.56 -9.45 10.22
N GLU A 160 -8.88 -9.34 11.52
CA GLU A 160 -7.88 -9.75 12.50
C GLU A 160 -7.37 -11.12 12.05
N VAL A 161 -6.09 -11.23 11.74
CA VAL A 161 -5.48 -12.55 11.54
C VAL A 161 -5.47 -13.20 12.92
N PRO A 162 -6.24 -14.25 13.21
CA PRO A 162 -6.05 -14.97 14.46
C PRO A 162 -4.63 -15.51 14.39
N ARG A 163 -3.78 -15.12 15.36
CA ARG A 163 -2.49 -15.78 15.53
C ARG A 163 -2.81 -17.26 15.75
N PRO A 164 -2.27 -18.21 14.97
CA PRO A 164 -2.38 -19.61 15.35
C PRO A 164 -1.69 -19.77 16.70
N GLN A 165 -2.46 -20.05 17.76
CA GLN A 165 -1.92 -20.56 19.00
C GLN A 165 -1.49 -22.00 18.73
N LEU A 166 -0.25 -22.16 18.28
CA LEU A 166 0.41 -23.46 18.25
C LEU A 166 0.59 -23.89 19.72
N ARG A 167 -0.31 -24.74 20.22
CA ARG A 167 -0.04 -25.54 21.41
C ARG A 167 0.91 -26.66 20.97
N LEU A 168 2.16 -26.55 21.41
CA LEU A 168 3.08 -27.67 21.47
C LEU A 168 2.47 -28.74 22.38
N VAL A 169 1.99 -29.85 21.80
CA VAL A 169 1.76 -31.08 22.55
C VAL A 169 3.11 -31.76 22.67
N THR A 170 3.87 -31.41 23.69
CA THR A 170 4.92 -32.27 24.24
C THR A 170 4.24 -33.45 24.93
N GLY A 171 3.95 -34.50 24.16
CA GLY A 171 3.62 -35.81 24.70
C GLY A 171 4.90 -36.55 25.06
N GLY A 172 5.51 -36.16 26.18
CA GLY A 172 6.53 -36.96 26.85
C GLY A 172 5.87 -38.09 27.64
N GLU A 173 6.52 -39.23 27.60
CA GLU A 173 6.18 -40.52 28.18
C GLU A 173 5.69 -40.49 29.65
N LYS A 174 4.79 -41.41 30.00
CA LYS A 174 4.97 -42.23 31.21
C LYS A 174 4.13 -43.51 31.19
N GLN A 175 4.89 -44.59 31.30
CA GLN A 175 4.58 -45.98 31.65
C GLN A 175 3.76 -46.09 32.94
N PRO A 176 3.04 -47.20 33.13
CA PRO A 176 3.47 -48.17 34.15
C PRO A 176 3.76 -49.56 33.58
#